data_AF-A0A7J4FZW8-F1
#
_entry.id   AF-A0A7J4FZW8-F1
#
_cell.length_a   1.000
_cell.length_b   1.000
_cell.length_c   1.000
_cell.angle_alpha   90.00
_cell.angle_beta   90.00
_cell.angle_gamma   90.00
#
_symmetry.space_group_name_H-M   'P 1'
#
loop_
_entity.id
_entity.type
_entity.pdbx_description
1 polymer ?
#
loop_
_entity_poly.entity_id
_entity_poly.type
_entity_poly.pdbx_seq_one_letter_code
_entity_poly.pdbx_strand_id
1 'polypeptide(L)' 'MVIGLPTFPSSEWAAEFCKRINKSEEYRRSAKGWVWPILFTVVDLPDELKRIYGEWAGIYIDLKDGECIDVKFVLKEIL' A
#
# COMPACT_ATOMS: atom_id res chain seq x y z
N MET A 1 18.46 16.10 -8.44
CA MET A 1 17.17 15.75 -9.06
C MET A 1 16.69 14.47 -8.40
N VAL A 2 15.88 14.57 -7.34
CA VAL A 2 15.29 13.37 -6.72
C VAL A 2 14.18 12.94 -7.66
N ILE A 3 14.31 11.76 -8.27
CA ILE A 3 13.24 11.18 -9.07
C ILE A 3 12.07 11.02 -8.08
N GLY A 4 11.03 11.84 -8.25
CA GLY A 4 10.00 12.05 -7.23
C GLY A 4 9.35 10.74 -6.82
N LEU A 5 9.54 10.35 -5.56
CA LEU A 5 8.84 9.19 -5.02
C LEU A 5 7.32 9.46 -5.11
N PRO A 6 6.51 8.43 -5.40
CA PRO A 6 5.05 8.56 -5.34
C PRO A 6 4.60 9.16 -4.00
N THR A 7 3.51 9.93 -4.00
CA THR A 7 2.99 10.56 -2.78
C THR A 7 2.18 9.54 -1.99
N PHE A 8 2.45 9.35 -0.70
CA PHE A 8 1.60 8.52 0.14
C PHE A 8 0.26 9.24 0.40
N PRO A 9 -0.90 8.55 0.37
CA PRO A 9 -1.10 7.11 0.14
C PRO A 9 -1.53 6.74 -1.30
N SER A 10 -1.04 7.40 -2.35
CA SER A 10 -1.53 7.20 -3.73
C SER A 10 -1.43 5.76 -4.24
N SER A 11 -2.18 5.46 -5.30
CA SER A 11 -2.10 4.18 -6.03
C SER A 11 -0.68 3.83 -6.48
N GLU A 12 0.06 4.82 -6.95
CA GLU A 12 1.44 4.64 -7.42
C GLU A 12 2.37 4.33 -6.25
N TRP A 13 2.13 4.94 -5.08
CA TRP A 13 2.87 4.62 -3.86
C TRP A 13 2.62 3.18 -3.43
N ALA A 14 1.36 2.76 -3.42
CA ALA A 14 0.98 1.39 -3.07
C ALA A 14 1.63 0.35 -4.01
N ALA A 15 1.61 0.63 -5.32
CA ALA A 15 2.28 -0.21 -6.31
C ALA A 15 3.80 -0.28 -6.11
N GLU A 16 4.44 0.84 -5.83
CA GLU A 16 5.89 0.87 -5.55
C GLU A 16 6.24 0.18 -4.24
N PHE A 17 5.39 0.29 -3.21
CA PHE A 17 5.56 -0.42 -1.95
C PHE A 17 5.52 -1.93 -2.13
N CYS A 18 4.53 -2.45 -2.87
CA CYS A 18 4.44 -3.87 -3.23
C CYS A 18 5.70 -4.36 -3.99
N LYS A 19 6.20 -3.57 -4.94
CA LYS A 19 7.45 -3.88 -5.66
C LYS A 19 8.66 -3.94 -4.73
N ARG A 20 8.75 -3.04 -3.75
CA ARG A 20 9.86 -3.00 -2.78
C ARG A 20 9.81 -4.15 -1.79
N ILE A 21 8.62 -4.56 -1.36
CA ILE A 21 8.40 -5.78 -0.58
C ILE A 21 9.03 -6.98 -1.30
N ASN A 22 8.73 -7.16 -2.59
CA ASN A 22 9.24 -8.29 -3.37
C ASN A 22 10.75 -8.27 -3.60
N LYS A 23 11.39 -7.11 -3.46
CA LYS A 23 12.85 -6.94 -3.55
C LYS A 23 13.57 -7.12 -2.21
N SER A 24 12.85 -7.21 -1.09
CA SER A 24 13.43 -7.34 0.24
C SER A 24 13.62 -8.81 0.62
N GLU A 25 14.88 -9.28 0.59
CA GLU A 25 15.23 -10.62 1.06
C GLU A 25 15.00 -10.81 2.57
N GLU A 26 15.11 -9.73 3.34
CA GLU A 26 14.79 -9.73 4.77
C GLU A 26 13.31 -9.99 4.98
N TYR A 27 12.43 -9.24 4.30
CA TYR A 27 10.99 -9.43 4.39
C TYR A 27 10.58 -10.83 3.92
N ARG A 28 11.12 -11.30 2.79
CA ARG A 28 10.81 -12.64 2.27
C ARG A 28 11.09 -13.74 3.29
N ARG A 29 12.18 -13.60 4.06
CA ARG A 29 12.54 -14.56 5.11
C ARG A 29 11.64 -14.44 6.34
N SER A 30 11.33 -13.24 6.79
CA SER A 30 10.55 -13.03 8.02
C SER A 30 9.06 -13.30 7.86
N ALA A 31 8.51 -13.07 6.66
CA ALA A 31 7.09 -13.25 6.37
C ALA A 31 6.76 -14.61 5.71
N LYS A 32 7.70 -15.56 5.71
CA LYS A 32 7.45 -16.93 5.23
C LYS A 32 6.31 -17.59 6.03
N GLY A 33 5.36 -18.20 5.33
CA GLY A 33 4.17 -18.82 5.94
C GLY A 33 3.00 -17.86 6.21
N TRP A 34 3.17 -16.55 6.00
CA TRP A 34 2.05 -15.60 6.03
C TRP A 34 1.20 -15.73 4.76
N VAL A 35 -0.12 -15.80 4.88
CA VAL A 35 -1.04 -16.03 3.75
C VAL A 35 -2.31 -15.17 3.81
N TRP A 36 -2.23 -13.98 4.43
CA TRP A 36 -3.39 -13.11 4.61
C TRP A 36 -3.17 -11.73 3.98
N PRO A 37 -4.22 -11.09 3.45
CA PRO A 37 -4.11 -9.70 3.05
C PRO A 37 -4.05 -8.77 4.27
N ILE A 38 -3.52 -7.56 4.07
CA ILE A 38 -3.56 -6.46 5.03
C ILE A 38 -4.27 -5.27 4.39
N LEU A 39 -5.20 -4.65 5.11
CA LEU A 39 -5.75 -3.34 4.73
C LEU A 39 -5.13 -2.27 5.62
N PHE A 40 -4.35 -1.39 5.03
CA PHE A 40 -3.92 -0.17 5.69
C PHE A 40 -4.96 0.92 5.46
N THR A 41 -5.55 1.42 6.53
CA THR A 41 -6.45 2.58 6.48
C THR A 41 -5.69 3.83 6.92
N VAL A 42 -5.68 4.84 6.07
CA VAL A 42 -5.04 6.13 6.32
C VAL A 42 -6.14 7.12 6.66
N VAL A 43 -6.16 7.52 7.92
CA VAL A 43 -7.06 8.53 8.48
C VAL A 43 -6.30 9.83 8.71
N ASP A 44 -7.01 10.89 9.09
CA ASP A 44 -6.44 12.20 9.39
C ASP A 44 -5.58 12.77 8.26
N LEU A 45 -6.07 12.58 7.02
CA LEU A 45 -5.39 13.08 5.83
C LEU A 45 -5.25 14.62 5.87
N PRO A 46 -4.14 15.17 5.35
CA PRO A 46 -4.02 16.61 5.08
C PRO A 46 -5.15 17.11 4.19
N ASP A 47 -5.57 18.37 4.36
CA ASP A 47 -6.70 18.95 3.62
C ASP A 47 -6.56 18.85 2.10
N GLU A 48 -5.34 18.93 1.59
CA GLU A 48 -5.05 18.74 0.16
C GLU A 48 -5.37 17.32 -0.33
N LEU A 49 -5.08 16.30 0.49
CA LEU A 49 -5.37 14.90 0.17
C LEU A 49 -6.83 14.56 0.44
N LYS A 50 -7.47 15.19 1.44
CA LYS A 50 -8.91 15.04 1.68
C LYS A 50 -9.75 15.46 0.49
N ARG A 51 -9.32 16.48 -0.26
CA ARG A 51 -9.99 16.90 -1.51
C ARG A 51 -9.92 15.86 -2.63
N ILE A 52 -8.93 14.97 -2.59
CA ILE A 52 -8.69 13.95 -3.62
C ILE A 52 -9.33 12.61 -3.21
N TYR A 53 -9.13 12.20 -1.95
CA TYR A 53 -9.49 10.86 -1.48
C TYR A 53 -10.67 10.83 -0.51
N GLY A 54 -11.13 11.98 -0.02
CA GLY A 54 -12.11 12.09 1.06
C GLY A 54 -11.48 11.97 2.45
N GLU A 55 -12.28 11.64 3.46
CA GLU A 55 -11.82 11.61 4.86
C GLU A 55 -10.78 10.53 5.18
N TRP A 56 -10.71 9.49 4.35
CA TRP A 56 -9.78 8.39 4.52
C TRP A 56 -9.43 7.76 3.17
N ALA A 57 -8.29 7.07 3.13
CA ALA A 57 -7.86 6.26 2.00
C ALA A 57 -7.45 4.87 2.48
N GLY A 58 -7.61 3.86 1.64
CA GLY A 58 -7.21 2.48 1.95
C GLY A 58 -6.17 1.94 0.98
N ILE A 59 -5.24 1.14 1.49
CA ILE A 59 -4.33 0.33 0.70
C ILE A 59 -4.52 -1.12 1.12
N TYR A 60 -5.19 -1.89 0.27
CA TYR A 60 -5.30 -3.33 0.40
C TYR A 60 -4.07 -3.97 -0.24
N ILE A 61 -3.31 -4.75 0.51
CA ILE A 61 -2.17 -5.50 0.02
C ILE A 61 -2.40 -6.99 0.25
N ASP A 62 -2.28 -7.77 -0.83
CA ASP A 62 -2.36 -9.22 -0.74
C ASP A 62 -0.96 -9.81 -0.60
N LEU A 63 -0.76 -10.60 0.46
CA LEU A 63 0.56 -11.05 0.89
C LEU A 63 0.56 -12.57 1.04
N LYS A 64 1.56 -13.21 0.44
CA LYS A 64 1.72 -14.66 0.50
C LYS A 64 3.18 -15.05 0.54
N ASP A 65 3.55 -15.83 1.54
CA ASP A 65 4.87 -16.47 1.69
C ASP A 65 6.06 -15.52 1.49
N GLY A 66 5.95 -14.31 2.04
CA GLY A 66 7.01 -13.30 1.94
C GLY A 66 7.02 -12.49 0.65
N GLU A 67 5.94 -12.54 -0.14
CA GLU A 67 5.74 -11.75 -1.34
C GLU A 67 4.44 -10.94 -1.26
N CYS A 68 4.44 -9.78 -1.90
CA CYS A 68 3.24 -9.06 -2.27
C CYS A 68 2.77 -9.52 -3.65
N ILE A 69 1.58 -10.13 -3.69
CA ILE A 69 1.00 -10.72 -4.90
C ILE A 69 0.03 -9.78 -5.61
N ASP A 70 -0.63 -8.88 -4.87
CA ASP A 70 -1.51 -7.86 -5.44
C ASP A 70 -1.59 -6.64 -4.51
N VAL A 71 -1.99 -5.49 -5.07
CA VAL A 71 -2.24 -4.27 -4.31
C VAL A 71 -3.37 -3.47 -4.94
N LYS A 72 -4.31 -3.02 -4.10
CA LYS A 72 -5.47 -2.22 -4.52
C LYS A 72 -5.55 -0.97 -3.68
N PHE A 73 -5.71 0.16 -4.34
CA PHE A 73 -6.10 1.40 -3.68
C PHE A 73 -7.61 1.39 -3.47
N VAL A 74 -8.04 1.64 -2.24
CA VAL A 74 -9.44 1.56 -1.81
C VAL A 74 -9.93 2.97 -1.50
N LEU A 75 -11.00 3.36 -2.17
CA LEU A 75 -11.78 4.54 -1.86
C LEU A 75 -13.15 4.14 -1.33
N LYS A 76 -13.85 5.11 -0.73
CA LYS A 76 -15.10 4.98 0.04
C LYS A 76 -16.24 4.19 -0.63
N GLU A 77 -16.15 3.91 -1.93
CA GLU A 77 -17.18 3.23 -2.72
C GLU A 77 -16.94 1.72 -2.92
N ILE A 78 -15.85 1.15 -2.39
CA ILE A 78 -15.45 -0.25 -2.63
C ILE A 78 -15.22 -1.02 -1.31
N LEU A 79 -16.10 -0.82 -0.32
CA LEU A 79 -16.34 -1.74 0.79
C LEU A 79 -17.84 -1.84 1.08
#